data_AF-X0XJ57-F1
#
_entry.id   AF-X0XJ57-F1
#
_cell.length_a   1.000
_cell.length_b   1.000
_cell.length_c   1.000
_cell.angle_alpha   90.00
_cell.angle_beta   90.00
_cell.angle_gamma   90.00
#
_symmetry.space_group_name_H-M   'P 1'
#
loop_
_entity.id
_entity.type
_entity.pdbx_description
1 polymer ?
#
loop_
_entity_poly.entity_id
_entity_poly.type
_entity_poly.pdbx_seq_one_letter_code
_entity_poly.pdbx_strand_id
1 'polypeptide(L)'
;DLTVTAAADTYEALVGAAVTVPIQANNIGDVSAETDVNPGVDTWDVSLWTSADGAFDPLVDTEVGSYTVTTLASGGTVTDNVVFNAPAIGTYTLFGWADSDEEVTESSEVNNSALLGTLSVGPDLTIAIDDAFVTGDEQIPGDRWRIPVQVTNGGVGTASGLATIQLYG
;
A
#
# COMPACT_ATOMS: atom_id res chain seq x y z
N ASP A 1 -18.38 -3.89 -16.78
CA ASP A 1 -18.14 -2.73 -15.89
C ASP A 1 -17.77 -3.28 -14.55
N LEU A 2 -16.51 -3.67 -14.51
CA LEU A 2 -15.77 -4.13 -13.39
C LEU A 2 -15.18 -2.93 -12.69
N THR A 3 -15.08 -3.03 -11.37
CA THR A 3 -14.43 -2.03 -10.54
C THR A 3 -13.72 -2.74 -9.41
N VAL A 4 -12.63 -2.14 -8.94
CA VAL A 4 -12.01 -2.57 -7.69
C VAL A 4 -12.52 -1.70 -6.55
N THR A 5 -12.82 -2.32 -5.42
CA THR A 5 -13.12 -1.60 -4.18
C THR A 5 -12.39 -2.25 -3.02
N ALA A 6 -11.70 -1.46 -2.21
CA ALA A 6 -11.25 -1.91 -0.89
C ALA A 6 -11.29 -0.73 0.08
N ALA A 7 -11.40 -1.02 1.37
CA ALA A 7 -11.08 -0.02 2.37
C ALA A 7 -9.57 0.24 2.27
N ALA A 8 -9.18 1.49 1.98
CA ALA A 8 -7.77 1.86 1.97
C ALA A 8 -7.16 1.53 3.34
N ASP A 9 -6.13 0.67 3.35
CA ASP A 9 -5.47 0.20 4.57
C ASP A 9 -3.98 0.58 4.59
N THR A 10 -3.36 0.49 5.76
CA THR A 10 -1.92 0.70 5.93
C THR A 10 -1.25 -0.62 6.27
N TYR A 11 -0.29 -1.01 5.44
CA TYR A 11 0.51 -2.21 5.60
C TYR A 11 1.91 -1.84 6.05
N GLU A 12 2.50 -2.67 6.91
CA GLU A 12 3.89 -2.56 7.29
C GLU A 12 4.58 -3.92 7.20
N ALA A 13 5.77 -3.97 6.60
CA ALA A 13 6.53 -5.21 6.50
C ALA A 13 8.06 -5.01 6.61
N LEU A 14 8.75 -6.07 7.05
CA LEU A 14 10.19 -6.18 6.83
C LEU A 14 10.44 -6.51 5.35
N VAL A 15 11.59 -6.09 4.83
CA VAL A 15 12.03 -6.47 3.47
C VAL A 15 11.95 -7.98 3.28
N GLY A 16 11.27 -8.41 2.22
CA GLY A 16 11.08 -9.81 1.87
C GLY A 16 10.06 -10.58 2.72
N ALA A 17 9.47 -9.97 3.75
CA ALA A 17 8.38 -10.58 4.50
C ALA A 17 7.09 -10.62 3.66
N ALA A 18 6.26 -11.63 3.88
CA ALA A 18 4.98 -11.75 3.19
C ALA A 18 4.02 -10.65 3.64
N VAL A 19 3.42 -9.96 2.68
CA VAL A 19 2.32 -9.01 2.83
C VAL A 19 1.08 -9.63 2.21
N THR A 20 -0.05 -9.57 2.90
CA THR A 20 -1.33 -10.11 2.42
C THR A 20 -2.31 -8.96 2.24
N VAL A 21 -2.79 -8.77 1.02
CA VAL A 21 -3.70 -7.67 0.65
C VAL A 21 -4.98 -8.27 0.07
N PRO A 22 -6.15 -8.07 0.71
CA PRO A 22 -7.43 -8.44 0.11
C PRO A 22 -7.80 -7.47 -1.01
N ILE A 23 -8.23 -8.00 -2.15
CA ILE A 23 -8.71 -7.20 -3.29
C ILE A 23 -10.09 -7.69 -3.68
N GLN A 24 -11.06 -6.78 -3.70
CA GLN A 24 -12.42 -7.06 -4.13
C GLN A 24 -12.68 -6.46 -5.51
N ALA A 25 -13.04 -7.32 -6.46
CA ALA A 25 -13.58 -6.93 -7.75
C ALA A 25 -15.12 -7.00 -7.72
N ASN A 26 -15.77 -6.04 -8.36
CA ASN A 26 -17.21 -5.89 -8.40
C ASN A 26 -17.67 -5.73 -9.84
N ASN A 27 -18.69 -6.46 -10.25
CA ASN A 27 -19.37 -6.21 -11.51
C ASN A 27 -20.58 -5.31 -11.25
N ILE A 28 -20.47 -4.04 -11.61
CA ILE A 28 -21.53 -3.04 -11.48
C ILE A 28 -22.37 -2.89 -12.76
N GLY A 29 -22.07 -3.68 -13.79
CA GLY A 29 -22.84 -3.75 -15.02
C GLY A 29 -24.07 -4.68 -14.94
N ASP A 30 -24.86 -4.67 -16.01
CA ASP A 30 -26.12 -5.42 -16.12
C ASP A 30 -25.98 -6.84 -16.72
N VAL A 31 -24.75 -7.26 -17.05
CA VAL A 31 -24.42 -8.56 -17.66
C VAL A 31 -23.29 -9.22 -16.87
N SER A 32 -23.21 -10.56 -16.87
CA SER A 32 -22.06 -11.28 -16.30
C SER A 32 -20.75 -10.85 -16.99
N ALA A 33 -19.70 -10.66 -16.21
CA ALA A 33 -18.34 -10.46 -16.70
C ALA A 33 -17.69 -11.83 -16.93
N GLU A 34 -17.39 -12.12 -18.20
CA GLU A 34 -16.80 -13.35 -18.72
C GLU A 34 -15.89 -12.95 -19.90
N THR A 35 -14.86 -13.73 -20.20
CA THR A 35 -13.93 -13.36 -21.30
C THR A 35 -14.61 -13.34 -22.66
N ASP A 36 -14.14 -12.48 -23.56
CA ASP A 36 -14.74 -12.30 -24.89
C ASP A 36 -14.54 -13.52 -25.80
N VAL A 37 -13.38 -14.19 -25.67
CA VAL A 37 -12.99 -15.30 -26.55
C VAL A 37 -13.71 -16.60 -26.19
N ASN A 38 -13.82 -16.92 -24.89
CA ASN A 38 -14.39 -18.18 -24.41
C ASN A 38 -15.17 -18.00 -23.10
N PRO A 39 -16.35 -17.35 -23.16
CA PRO A 39 -17.13 -16.99 -21.99
C PRO A 39 -17.50 -18.20 -21.11
N GLY A 40 -17.32 -18.05 -19.80
CA GLY A 40 -17.64 -19.09 -18.81
C GLY A 40 -16.63 -20.22 -18.68
N VAL A 41 -15.50 -20.14 -19.39
CA VAL A 41 -14.44 -21.17 -19.39
C VAL A 41 -13.08 -20.57 -19.11
N ASP A 42 -12.67 -19.56 -19.87
CA ASP A 42 -11.40 -18.87 -19.63
C ASP A 42 -11.56 -17.87 -18.48
N THR A 43 -10.44 -17.40 -17.95
CA THR A 43 -10.39 -16.49 -16.80
C THR A 43 -9.81 -15.15 -17.19
N TRP A 44 -10.21 -14.12 -16.47
CA TRP A 44 -9.60 -12.79 -16.44
C TRP A 44 -8.95 -12.53 -15.09
N ASP A 45 -8.01 -11.58 -15.04
CA ASP A 45 -7.14 -11.35 -13.89
C ASP A 45 -7.56 -10.15 -13.04
N VAL A 46 -7.45 -10.31 -11.72
CA VAL A 46 -7.48 -9.21 -10.75
C VAL A 46 -6.08 -9.10 -10.12
N SER A 47 -5.37 -8.02 -10.42
CA SER A 47 -3.97 -7.84 -10.05
C SER A 47 -3.75 -6.77 -8.98
N LEU A 48 -2.65 -6.93 -8.25
CA LEU A 48 -2.12 -6.02 -7.24
C LEU A 48 -0.85 -5.36 -7.78
N TRP A 49 -0.75 -4.05 -7.60
CA TRP A 49 0.36 -3.25 -8.08
C TRP A 49 0.94 -2.39 -6.95
N THR A 50 2.26 -2.20 -6.99
CA THR A 50 2.98 -1.24 -6.15
C THR A 50 3.47 -0.07 -6.99
N SER A 51 3.19 1.15 -6.53
CA SER A 51 3.65 2.42 -7.10
C SER A 51 4.55 3.17 -6.13
N ALA A 52 5.64 3.74 -6.63
CA ALA A 52 6.57 4.54 -5.83
C ALA A 52 6.24 6.04 -5.82
N ASP A 53 5.49 6.53 -6.81
CA ASP A 53 5.15 7.95 -6.96
C ASP A 53 3.68 8.26 -6.57
N GLY A 54 2.89 7.23 -6.30
CA GLY A 54 1.51 7.34 -5.86
C GLY A 54 0.51 7.59 -6.99
N ALA A 55 0.93 7.52 -8.25
CA ALA A 55 0.06 7.49 -9.41
C ALA A 55 0.07 6.07 -9.99
N PHE A 56 -1.11 5.58 -10.40
CA PHE A 56 -1.18 4.30 -11.09
C PHE A 56 -0.77 4.46 -12.55
N ASP A 57 0.28 3.76 -12.96
CA ASP A 57 0.73 3.64 -14.35
C ASP A 57 1.27 2.21 -14.61
N PRO A 58 0.55 1.35 -15.34
CA PRO A 58 0.96 -0.04 -15.55
C PRO A 58 2.22 -0.20 -16.40
N LEU A 59 2.74 0.87 -17.03
CA LEU A 59 4.02 0.84 -17.75
C LEU A 59 5.23 1.07 -16.84
N VAL A 60 5.01 1.61 -15.64
CA VAL A 60 6.07 2.02 -14.70
C VAL A 60 5.95 1.28 -13.37
N ASP A 61 4.73 1.06 -12.90
CA ASP A 61 4.43 0.35 -11.67
C ASP A 61 4.69 -1.14 -11.80
N THR A 62 4.83 -1.80 -10.66
CA THR A 62 5.16 -3.22 -10.60
C THR A 62 3.95 -4.02 -10.14
N GLU A 63 3.49 -4.95 -10.97
CA GLU A 63 2.58 -6.00 -10.56
C GLU A 63 3.29 -6.94 -9.57
N VAL A 64 2.67 -7.16 -8.41
CA VAL A 64 3.22 -8.01 -7.34
C VAL A 64 2.47 -9.32 -7.17
N GLY A 65 1.32 -9.47 -7.83
CA GLY A 65 0.56 -10.72 -7.88
C GLY A 65 -0.89 -10.50 -8.30
N SER A 66 -1.61 -11.60 -8.52
CA SER A 66 -3.00 -11.59 -8.99
C SER A 66 -3.78 -12.81 -8.50
N TYR A 67 -5.10 -12.78 -8.70
CA TYR A 67 -5.97 -13.96 -8.72
C TYR A 67 -6.86 -13.91 -9.97
N THR A 68 -7.41 -15.07 -10.35
CA THR A 68 -8.20 -15.20 -11.58
C THR A 68 -9.68 -15.41 -11.30
N VAL A 69 -10.53 -14.96 -12.23
CA VAL A 69 -11.99 -15.06 -12.15
C VAL A 69 -12.53 -15.61 -13.48
N THR A 70 -13.32 -16.67 -13.44
CA THR A 70 -13.95 -17.22 -14.66
C THR A 70 -15.21 -16.45 -15.05
N THR A 71 -16.07 -16.19 -14.05
CA THR A 71 -17.36 -15.53 -14.24
C THR A 71 -17.69 -14.68 -13.03
N LEU A 72 -18.13 -13.44 -13.24
CA LEU A 72 -18.72 -12.62 -12.19
C LEU A 72 -20.09 -12.11 -12.63
N ALA A 73 -21.15 -12.65 -12.04
CA ALA A 73 -22.52 -12.27 -12.38
C ALA A 73 -22.76 -10.76 -12.19
N SER A 74 -23.74 -10.20 -12.91
CA SER A 74 -24.19 -8.81 -12.71
C SER A 74 -24.53 -8.54 -11.24
N GLY A 75 -24.02 -7.43 -10.69
CA GLY A 75 -24.14 -7.07 -9.28
C GLY A 75 -23.32 -7.95 -8.33
N GLY A 76 -22.51 -8.87 -8.86
CA GLY A 76 -21.68 -9.78 -8.09
C GLY A 76 -20.37 -9.12 -7.63
N THR A 77 -19.83 -9.67 -6.54
CA THR A 77 -18.53 -9.29 -6.00
C THR A 77 -17.71 -10.53 -5.71
N VAL A 78 -16.40 -10.48 -5.96
CA VAL A 78 -15.45 -11.52 -5.57
C VAL A 78 -14.33 -10.87 -4.77
N THR A 79 -13.80 -11.56 -3.77
CA THR A 79 -12.70 -11.07 -2.94
C THR A 79 -11.74 -12.20 -2.69
N ASP A 80 -10.46 -11.95 -2.96
CA ASP A 80 -9.39 -12.87 -2.61
C ASP A 80 -8.17 -12.10 -2.09
N ASN A 81 -7.27 -12.82 -1.44
CA ASN A 81 -6.03 -12.30 -0.89
C ASN A 81 -4.89 -12.49 -1.89
N VAL A 82 -4.23 -11.40 -2.27
CA VAL A 82 -2.96 -11.45 -2.97
C VAL A 82 -1.83 -11.40 -1.92
N VAL A 83 -0.94 -12.39 -1.98
CA VAL A 83 0.22 -12.48 -1.08
C VAL A 83 1.49 -12.27 -1.88
N PHE A 84 2.31 -11.31 -1.46
CA PHE A 84 3.58 -10.99 -2.11
C PHE A 84 4.67 -10.71 -1.08
N ASN A 85 5.93 -10.73 -1.52
CA ASN A 85 7.05 -10.41 -0.65
C ASN A 85 7.31 -8.90 -0.70
N ALA A 86 7.40 -8.26 0.46
CA ALA A 86 7.66 -6.84 0.56
C ALA A 86 8.95 -6.45 -0.19
N PRO A 87 8.94 -5.36 -0.97
CA PRO A 87 10.07 -4.90 -1.76
C PRO A 87 11.21 -4.34 -0.88
N ALA A 88 12.11 -3.56 -1.48
CA ALA A 88 13.14 -2.85 -0.72
C ALA A 88 12.53 -1.83 0.27
N ILE A 89 13.37 -1.32 1.18
CA ILE A 89 12.98 -0.28 2.14
C ILE A 89 12.41 0.93 1.38
N GLY A 90 11.25 1.42 1.83
CA GLY A 90 10.55 2.52 1.20
C GLY A 90 9.07 2.55 1.54
N THR A 91 8.38 3.55 1.01
CA THR A 91 6.91 3.65 1.07
C THR A 91 6.35 3.46 -0.33
N TYR A 92 5.34 2.61 -0.44
CA TYR A 92 4.69 2.26 -1.69
C TYR A 92 3.20 2.52 -1.59
N THR A 93 2.59 2.95 -2.68
CA THR A 93 1.13 3.01 -2.84
C THR A 93 0.67 1.71 -3.48
N LEU A 94 -0.42 1.14 -2.99
CA LEU A 94 -0.99 -0.11 -3.49
C LEU A 94 -2.22 0.16 -4.34
N PHE A 95 -2.25 -0.40 -5.54
CA PHE A 95 -3.39 -0.32 -6.46
C PHE A 95 -3.88 -1.72 -6.82
N GLY A 96 -5.19 -1.87 -6.97
CA GLY A 96 -5.80 -3.06 -7.54
C GLY A 96 -6.36 -2.73 -8.92
N TRP A 97 -6.31 -3.70 -9.83
CA TRP A 97 -6.86 -3.57 -11.18
C TRP A 97 -7.63 -4.84 -11.55
N ALA A 98 -8.93 -4.71 -11.83
CA ALA A 98 -9.77 -5.79 -12.34
C ALA A 98 -9.63 -5.91 -13.86
N ASP A 99 -9.71 -7.14 -14.38
CA ASP A 99 -9.51 -7.44 -15.80
C ASP A 99 -8.20 -6.84 -16.36
N SER A 100 -7.10 -7.01 -15.61
CA SER A 100 -5.82 -6.40 -15.97
C SER A 100 -5.17 -6.99 -17.22
N ASP A 101 -5.68 -8.12 -17.70
CA ASP A 101 -5.35 -8.76 -18.97
C ASP A 101 -6.26 -8.33 -20.14
N GLU A 102 -7.24 -7.45 -19.88
CA GLU A 102 -8.14 -6.86 -20.89
C GLU A 102 -8.95 -7.91 -21.69
N GLU A 103 -9.44 -8.95 -21.01
CA GLU A 103 -10.15 -10.07 -21.64
C GLU A 103 -11.68 -9.91 -21.59
N VAL A 104 -12.22 -8.94 -20.84
CA VAL A 104 -13.66 -8.67 -20.72
C VAL A 104 -13.99 -7.30 -21.32
N THR A 105 -14.71 -7.25 -22.46
CA THR A 105 -15.15 -5.96 -23.00
C THR A 105 -16.19 -5.29 -22.10
N GLU A 106 -15.93 -4.05 -21.68
CA GLU A 106 -16.80 -3.31 -20.76
C GLU A 106 -17.37 -2.01 -21.34
N SER A 107 -18.24 -1.34 -20.57
CA SER A 107 -18.70 0.01 -20.90
C SER A 107 -17.63 1.07 -20.66
N SER A 108 -16.72 0.82 -19.73
CA SER A 108 -15.64 1.71 -19.36
C SER A 108 -14.49 0.86 -18.82
N GLU A 109 -13.31 0.98 -19.43
CA GLU A 109 -12.10 0.30 -18.92
C GLU A 109 -11.31 1.15 -17.91
N VAL A 110 -11.69 2.42 -17.77
CA VAL A 110 -10.92 3.39 -16.97
C VAL A 110 -11.28 3.36 -15.48
N ASN A 111 -12.33 2.63 -15.08
CA ASN A 111 -12.77 2.48 -13.69
C ASN A 111 -12.39 1.13 -13.08
N ASN A 112 -11.59 0.33 -13.77
CA ASN A 112 -11.22 -1.01 -13.32
C ASN A 112 -10.10 -0.98 -12.27
N SER A 113 -9.44 0.17 -12.07
CA SER A 113 -8.37 0.35 -11.09
C SER A 113 -8.74 1.27 -9.92
N ALA A 114 -8.21 0.97 -8.73
CA ALA A 114 -8.45 1.75 -7.52
C ALA A 114 -7.29 1.68 -6.52
N LEU A 115 -7.18 2.73 -5.69
CA LEU A 115 -6.26 2.78 -4.54
C LEU A 115 -6.72 1.78 -3.46
N LEU A 116 -5.80 0.92 -3.03
CA LEU A 116 -6.02 -0.07 -1.97
C LEU A 116 -5.36 0.29 -0.64
N GLY A 117 -4.37 1.19 -0.65
CA GLY A 117 -3.66 1.55 0.57
C GLY A 117 -2.20 1.93 0.36
N THR A 118 -1.44 1.88 1.44
CA THR A 118 0.01 2.11 1.44
C THR A 118 0.75 0.98 2.12
N LEU A 119 1.99 0.73 1.69
CA LEU A 119 2.91 -0.21 2.32
C LEU A 119 4.16 0.54 2.74
N SER A 120 4.48 0.50 4.04
CA SER A 120 5.76 0.93 4.58
C SER A 120 6.68 -0.28 4.78
N VAL A 121 7.87 -0.24 4.21
CA VAL A 121 8.86 -1.31 4.34
C VAL A 121 10.06 -0.82 5.14
N GLY A 122 10.28 -1.42 6.30
CA GLY A 122 11.40 -1.12 7.20
C GLY A 122 11.03 -0.25 8.41
N PRO A 123 12.05 0.17 9.18
CA PRO A 123 11.85 0.95 10.41
C PRO A 123 11.39 2.39 10.07
N ASP A 124 10.64 2.99 10.99
CA ASP A 124 10.19 4.39 10.90
C ASP A 124 10.60 5.14 12.17
N LEU A 125 11.55 6.08 12.06
CA LEU A 125 12.11 6.81 13.19
C LEU A 125 11.49 8.20 13.33
N THR A 126 10.88 8.46 14.48
CA THR A 126 10.37 9.77 14.88
C THR A 126 11.21 10.36 16.03
N ILE A 127 11.36 11.68 16.05
CA ILE A 127 12.11 12.42 17.08
C ILE A 127 11.15 13.40 17.77
N ALA A 128 11.14 13.38 19.11
CA ALA A 128 10.40 14.32 19.93
C ALA A 128 11.35 14.99 20.96
N ILE A 129 11.09 16.26 21.25
CA ILE A 129 11.71 16.93 22.40
C ILE A 129 10.94 16.48 23.64
N ASP A 130 11.66 16.03 24.67
CA ASP A 130 11.05 15.75 25.95
C ASP A 130 10.89 17.08 26.72
N ASP A 131 9.70 17.67 26.63
CA ASP A 131 9.35 18.94 27.25
C ASP A 131 9.44 18.91 28.80
N ALA A 132 9.60 17.72 29.40
CA ALA A 132 9.69 17.55 30.85
C ALA A 132 10.88 18.29 31.51
N PHE A 133 11.85 18.79 30.73
CA PHE A 133 13.01 19.54 31.26
C PHE A 133 12.95 21.05 30.98
N VAL A 134 12.01 21.55 30.18
CA VAL A 134 11.99 22.98 29.76
C VAL A 134 11.21 23.87 30.73
N THR A 135 10.44 23.30 31.66
CA THR A 135 9.63 24.07 32.61
C THR A 135 10.16 23.95 34.04
N GLY A 136 11.07 24.85 34.45
CA GLY A 136 11.35 25.02 35.89
C GLY A 136 12.68 25.64 36.30
N ASP A 137 13.73 25.53 35.49
CA ASP A 137 15.05 26.03 35.90
C ASP A 137 15.32 27.44 35.36
N GLU A 138 15.64 28.37 36.26
CA GLU A 138 16.08 29.73 35.93
C GLU A 138 17.34 29.65 35.03
N GLN A 139 17.33 30.38 33.91
CA GLN A 139 18.42 30.32 32.96
C GLN A 139 19.65 31.09 33.49
N ILE A 140 20.65 30.37 34.01
CA ILE A 140 21.90 30.96 34.48
C ILE A 140 22.90 31.08 33.31
N PRO A 141 23.38 32.30 32.98
CA PRO A 141 24.42 32.48 31.97
C PRO A 141 25.71 31.73 32.34
N GLY A 142 26.16 30.84 31.46
CA GLY A 142 27.38 30.05 31.64
C GLY A 142 27.15 28.59 32.03
N ASP A 143 25.92 28.20 32.38
CA ASP A 143 25.58 26.81 32.67
C ASP A 143 25.37 25.99 31.40
N ARG A 144 25.64 24.68 31.53
CA ARG A 144 25.48 23.71 30.45
C ARG A 144 24.02 23.24 30.38
N TRP A 145 23.35 23.57 29.30
CA TRP A 145 21.97 23.16 29.02
C TRP A 145 21.92 21.71 28.54
N ARG A 146 20.93 20.95 29.04
CA ARG A 146 20.58 19.62 28.50
C ARG A 146 19.27 19.75 27.72
N ILE A 147 19.25 19.26 26.49
CA ILE A 147 18.03 19.11 25.69
C ILE A 147 17.78 17.61 25.57
N PRO A 148 16.86 17.04 26.37
CA PRO A 148 16.50 15.63 26.21
C PRO A 148 15.73 15.46 24.90
N VAL A 149 16.16 14.46 24.12
CA VAL A 149 15.51 14.04 22.89
C VAL A 149 15.09 12.59 23.02
N GLN A 150 13.88 12.27 22.56
CA GLN A 150 13.40 10.90 22.45
C GLN A 150 13.35 10.53 20.97
N VAL A 151 13.91 9.36 20.65
CA VAL A 151 13.82 8.75 19.33
C VAL A 151 12.97 7.49 19.46
N THR A 152 11.87 7.44 18.72
CA THR A 152 10.94 6.32 18.73
C THR A 152 10.94 5.66 17.36
N ASN A 153 11.08 4.33 17.31
CA ASN A 153 10.84 3.57 16.09
C ASN A 153 9.37 3.14 16.05
N GLY A 154 8.57 3.78 15.21
CA GLY A 154 7.15 3.51 15.01
C GLY A 154 6.87 2.40 13.99
N GLY A 155 7.83 2.07 13.12
CA GLY A 155 7.66 1.11 12.05
C GLY A 155 8.07 -0.31 12.42
N VAL A 156 7.85 -1.25 11.51
CA VAL A 156 8.27 -2.65 11.70
C VAL A 156 9.77 -2.86 11.50
N GLY A 157 10.36 -3.60 12.44
CA GLY A 157 11.75 -4.01 12.38
C GLY A 157 12.70 -3.18 13.25
N THR A 158 13.94 -3.65 13.36
CA THR A 158 14.97 -2.92 14.10
C THR A 158 15.57 -1.83 13.22
N ALA A 159 15.54 -0.58 13.67
CA ALA A 159 16.38 0.47 13.12
C ALA A 159 17.86 0.15 13.42
N SER A 160 18.58 -0.37 12.42
CA SER A 160 20.00 -0.70 12.52
C SER A 160 20.85 0.33 11.75
N GLY A 161 21.95 0.79 12.34
CA GLY A 161 22.85 1.77 11.74
C GLY A 161 23.12 2.96 12.67
N LEU A 162 23.88 3.94 12.20
CA LEU A 162 24.13 5.17 12.94
C LEU A 162 22.98 6.16 12.72
N ALA A 163 22.26 6.50 13.78
CA ALA A 163 21.38 7.66 13.80
C ALA A 163 22.19 8.89 14.23
N THR A 164 22.15 9.97 13.44
CA THR A 164 22.78 11.26 13.80
C THR A 164 21.70 12.23 14.23
N ILE A 165 21.78 12.71 15.47
CA ILE A 165 20.90 13.77 15.98
C ILE A 165 21.67 15.09 15.87
N GLN A 166 21.15 16.04 15.10
CA GLN A 166 21.71 17.39 14.97
C GLN A 166 20.80 18.40 15.66
N LEU A 167 21.38 19.23 16.53
CA LEU A 167 20.72 20.37 17.14
C LEU A 167 21.18 21.63 16.40
N TYR A 168 20.22 22.42 15.88
CA TYR A 168 20.50 23.73 15.28
C TYR A 168 20.17 24.82 16.31
N GLY A 169 21.03 25.83 16.40
CA GLY A 169 20.89 26.99 17.29
C GLY A 169 21.11 28.30 16.53
#